data_AF-A0A6B1CMS7-F1
#
_entry.id   AF-A0A6B1CMS7-F1
#
_cell.length_a   1.000
_cell.length_b   1.000
_cell.length_c   1.000
_cell.angle_alpha   90.00
_cell.angle_beta   90.00
_cell.angle_gamma   90.00
#
_symmetry.space_group_name_H-M   'P 1'
#
loop_
_entity.id
_entity.type
_entity.pdbx_description
1 polymer ?
#
loop_
_entity_poly.entity_id
_entity_poly.type
_entity_poly.pdbx_seq_one_letter_code
_entity_poly.pdbx_strand_id
1 'polypeptide(L)'
;MLNEIHEHVRKGDSFAFETTLSGRGYARWIPRWQKQGYRVKLFFLRLPTPEVAIARVKKRVTEGGHDVPESVIRRRFLAGWRNFESIYRELVDEWAIFDNSGSTPVLLAER
;
A
#
# COMPACT_ATOMS: atom_id res chain seq x y z
N MET A 1 -10.28 -1.70 11.21
CA MET A 1 -9.39 -0.87 10.35
C MET A 1 -9.72 0.63 10.36
N LEU A 2 -10.74 1.16 9.63
CA LEU A 2 -10.95 2.63 9.58
C LEU A 2 -11.24 3.25 10.96
N ASN A 3 -12.05 2.58 11.78
CA ASN A 3 -12.33 3.03 13.14
C ASN A 3 -11.06 3.04 14.02
N GLU A 4 -10.19 2.05 13.89
CA GLU A 4 -8.90 2.01 14.61
C GLU A 4 -7.99 3.16 14.19
N ILE A 5 -7.90 3.44 12.89
CA ILE A 5 -7.15 4.59 12.37
C ILE A 5 -7.68 5.89 12.99
N HIS A 6 -9.01 6.07 13.02
CA HIS A 6 -9.60 7.26 13.63
C HIS A 6 -9.32 7.37 15.13
N GLU A 7 -9.35 6.25 15.86
CA GLU A 7 -9.01 6.24 17.29
C GLU A 7 -7.54 6.59 17.54
N HIS A 8 -6.61 6.07 16.74
CA HIS A 8 -5.20 6.45 16.86
C HIS A 8 -4.98 7.93 16.56
N VAL A 9 -5.60 8.45 15.50
CA VAL A 9 -5.55 9.88 15.15
C VAL A 9 -6.11 10.74 16.28
N ARG A 10 -7.24 10.33 16.88
CA ARG A 10 -7.86 11.04 18.01
C ARG A 10 -6.96 11.07 19.25
N LYS A 11 -6.16 10.03 19.47
CA LYS A 11 -5.21 9.93 20.59
C LYS A 11 -3.87 10.62 20.31
N GLY A 12 -3.56 10.93 19.04
CA GLY A 12 -2.23 11.39 18.63
C GLY A 12 -1.19 10.26 18.56
N ASP A 13 -1.63 9.00 18.54
CA ASP A 13 -0.75 7.84 18.50
C ASP A 13 -0.18 7.64 17.09
N SER A 14 1.06 7.16 16.98
CA SER A 14 1.60 6.66 15.72
C SER A 14 0.90 5.34 15.33
N PHE A 15 0.63 5.17 14.04
CA PHE A 15 0.00 3.96 13.51
C PHE A 15 0.52 3.63 12.11
N ALA A 16 0.34 2.37 11.70
CA ALA A 16 0.62 1.89 10.35
C ALA A 16 -0.53 0.99 9.88
N PHE A 17 -0.75 0.94 8.56
CA PHE A 17 -1.74 0.06 7.96
C PHE A 17 -1.30 -0.38 6.56
N GLU A 18 -1.75 -1.55 6.15
CA GLU A 18 -1.50 -2.09 4.82
C GLU A 18 -2.69 -1.84 3.89
N THR A 19 -2.39 -1.49 2.64
CA THR A 19 -3.39 -1.40 1.58
C THR A 19 -2.77 -1.73 0.22
N THR A 20 -3.59 -2.22 -0.70
CA THR A 20 -3.19 -2.38 -2.11
C THR A 20 -3.00 -1.05 -2.85
N LEU A 21 -3.32 0.08 -2.20
CA LEU A 21 -3.34 1.43 -2.76
C LEU A 21 -4.23 1.60 -4.01
N SER A 22 -5.06 0.60 -4.32
CA SER A 22 -5.96 0.61 -5.47
C SER A 22 -7.15 1.59 -5.30
N GLY A 23 -7.48 1.93 -4.06
CA GLY A 23 -8.46 2.95 -3.71
C GLY A 23 -7.82 4.33 -3.46
N ARG A 24 -8.63 5.38 -3.63
CA ARG A 24 -8.25 6.79 -3.38
C ARG A 24 -8.75 7.32 -2.03
N GLY A 25 -9.25 6.44 -1.17
CA GLY A 25 -9.85 6.81 0.11
C GLY A 25 -8.89 7.58 1.00
N TYR A 26 -7.65 7.10 1.15
CA TYR A 26 -6.65 7.71 2.04
C TYR A 26 -6.11 9.04 1.53
N ALA A 27 -6.18 9.30 0.22
CA ALA A 27 -5.75 10.57 -0.35
C ALA A 27 -6.50 11.79 0.24
N ARG A 28 -7.75 11.61 0.69
CA ARG A 28 -8.50 12.69 1.36
C ARG A 28 -8.10 12.91 2.82
N TRP A 29 -7.47 11.91 3.44
CA TRP A 29 -7.14 11.90 4.86
C TRP A 29 -5.71 12.34 5.15
N ILE A 30 -4.77 12.00 4.27
CA ILE A 30 -3.34 12.34 4.44
C ILE A 30 -3.13 13.84 4.74
N PRO A 31 -3.69 14.80 3.97
CA PRO A 31 -3.55 16.23 4.28
C PRO A 31 -4.11 16.62 5.65
N ARG A 32 -5.14 15.90 6.12
CA ARG A 32 -5.74 16.16 7.45
C ARG A 32 -4.86 15.63 8.57
N TRP A 33 -4.20 14.49 8.37
CA TRP A 33 -3.24 13.95 9.32
C TRP A 33 -2.01 14.85 9.40
N GLN A 34 -1.49 15.30 8.26
CA GLN A 34 -0.37 16.26 8.20
C GLN A 34 -0.68 17.56 8.94
N LYS A 35 -1.88 18.13 8.74
CA LYS A 35 -2.34 19.31 9.50
C LYS A 35 -2.48 19.06 11.00
N GLN A 36 -2.62 17.82 11.44
CA GLN A 36 -2.66 17.43 12.85
C GLN A 36 -1.27 17.09 13.41
N GLY A 37 -0.19 17.32 12.64
CA GLY A 37 1.19 17.11 13.07
C GLY A 37 1.76 15.72 12.75
N TYR A 38 1.03 14.88 12.02
CA TYR A 38 1.57 13.60 11.56
C TYR A 38 2.55 13.81 10.40
N ARG A 39 3.63 13.03 10.42
CA ARG A 39 4.47 12.79 9.25
C ARG A 39 4.04 11.47 8.61
N VAL A 40 3.68 11.51 7.33
CA VAL A 40 3.17 10.35 6.60
C VAL A 40 4.26 9.80 5.70
N LYS A 41 4.70 8.57 5.99
CA LYS A 41 5.64 7.81 5.16
C LYS A 41 4.95 6.66 4.45
N LEU A 42 5.18 6.52 3.15
CA LEU A 42 4.60 5.45 2.33
C LEU A 42 5.68 4.47 1.85
N PHE A 43 5.54 3.20 2.24
CA PHE A 43 6.36 2.11 1.71
C PHE A 43 5.57 1.37 0.61
N PHE A 44 6.02 1.46 -0.64
CA PHE A 44 5.39 0.80 -1.77
C PHE A 44 6.15 -0.46 -2.17
N LEU A 45 5.56 -1.63 -1.93
CA LEU A 45 6.13 -2.92 -2.33
C LEU A 45 5.69 -3.27 -3.75
N ARG A 46 6.61 -3.21 -4.70
CA ARG A 46 6.38 -3.50 -6.11
C ARG A 46 6.78 -4.93 -6.46
N LEU A 47 6.07 -5.50 -7.42
CA LEU A 47 6.44 -6.73 -8.12
C LEU A 47 6.59 -6.42 -9.61
N PRO A 48 7.39 -7.21 -10.36
CA PRO A 48 7.64 -6.93 -11.77
C PRO A 48 6.37 -7.10 -12.62
N THR A 49 5.53 -8.08 -12.29
CA THR A 49 4.30 -8.37 -13.06
C THR A 49 3.16 -8.83 -12.14
N PRO A 50 1.88 -8.68 -12.57
CA PRO A 50 0.74 -9.22 -11.83
C PRO A 50 0.75 -10.75 -11.74
N GLU A 51 1.42 -11.46 -12.66
CA GLU A 51 1.56 -12.92 -12.64
C GLU A 51 2.30 -13.40 -11.39
N VAL A 52 3.31 -12.65 -10.92
CA VAL A 52 4.00 -12.96 -9.66
C VAL A 52 3.03 -12.86 -8.47
N ALA A 53 2.17 -11.83 -8.46
CA ALA A 53 1.15 -11.69 -7.42
C ALA A 53 0.13 -12.84 -7.49
N ILE A 54 -0.33 -13.21 -8.68
CA ILE A 54 -1.25 -14.35 -8.90
C ILE A 54 -0.62 -15.66 -8.40
N ALA A 55 0.64 -15.92 -8.75
CA ALA A 55 1.35 -17.12 -8.31
C ALA A 55 1.48 -17.18 -6.78
N ARG A 56 1.77 -16.05 -6.12
CA ARG A 56 1.80 -15.95 -4.66
C ARG A 56 0.44 -16.19 -4.02
N VAL A 57 -0.64 -15.69 -4.62
CA VAL A 57 -2.02 -15.97 -4.15
C VAL A 57 -2.35 -17.46 -4.30
N LYS A 58 -2.05 -18.07 -5.45
CA LYS A 58 -2.26 -19.51 -5.65
C LYS A 58 -1.49 -20.34 -4.62
N LYS A 59 -0.22 -20.02 -4.37
CA LYS A 59 0.60 -20.69 -3.36
C LYS A 59 -0.03 -20.60 -1.96
N ARG A 60 -0.36 -19.39 -1.48
CA ARG A 60 -0.96 -19.27 -0.14
C ARG A 60 -2.31 -19.97 -0.02
N VAL A 61 -3.10 -20.06 -1.09
CA VAL A 61 -4.38 -20.80 -1.09
C VAL A 61 -4.13 -22.28 -0.86
N THR A 62 -3.09 -22.86 -1.49
CA THR A 62 -2.69 -24.25 -1.19
C THR A 62 -2.23 -24.45 0.25
N GLU A 63 -1.80 -23.38 0.92
CA GLU A 63 -1.38 -23.36 2.33
C GLU A 63 -2.54 -22.94 3.29
N GLY A 64 -3.78 -22.87 2.79
CA GLY A 64 -4.97 -22.55 3.60
C GLY A 64 -5.33 -21.05 3.69
N GLY A 65 -4.66 -20.20 2.90
CA GLY A 65 -4.91 -18.76 2.82
C GLY A 65 -6.12 -18.37 1.97
N HIS A 66 -6.48 -17.08 1.99
CA HIS A 66 -7.63 -16.55 1.24
C HIS A 66 -7.36 -16.41 -0.26
N ASP A 67 -8.29 -16.92 -1.07
CA ASP A 67 -8.28 -16.77 -2.52
C ASP A 67 -8.77 -15.38 -2.96
N VAL A 68 -8.19 -14.87 -4.04
CA VAL A 68 -8.60 -13.59 -4.65
C VAL A 68 -8.66 -13.81 -6.16
N PRO A 69 -9.79 -13.49 -6.82
CA PRO A 69 -9.91 -13.67 -8.26
C PRO A 69 -8.81 -12.94 -9.03
N GLU A 70 -8.23 -13.59 -10.06
CA GLU A 70 -7.11 -13.02 -10.83
C GLU A 70 -7.46 -11.66 -11.45
N SER A 71 -8.71 -11.48 -11.90
CA SER A 71 -9.20 -10.20 -12.42
C SER A 71 -9.13 -9.06 -11.39
N VAL A 72 -9.41 -9.38 -10.12
CA VAL A 72 -9.29 -8.43 -9.00
C VAL A 72 -7.82 -8.12 -8.72
N ILE A 73 -6.95 -9.13 -8.74
CA ILE A 73 -5.49 -8.95 -8.56
C ILE A 73 -4.95 -8.02 -9.64
N ARG A 74 -5.19 -8.32 -10.92
CA ARG A 74 -4.73 -7.51 -12.07
C ARG A 74 -5.22 -6.08 -11.99
N ARG A 75 -6.51 -5.88 -11.72
CA ARG A 75 -7.10 -4.55 -11.55
C ARG A 75 -6.43 -3.77 -10.42
N ARG A 76 -6.26 -4.38 -9.24
CA ARG A 76 -5.66 -3.72 -8.07
C ARG A 76 -4.19 -3.43 -8.27
N PHE A 77 -3.46 -4.33 -8.92
CA PHE A 77 -2.05 -4.16 -9.26
C PHE A 77 -1.81 -2.89 -10.08
N LEU A 78 -2.55 -2.75 -11.18
CA LEU A 78 -2.45 -1.57 -12.05
C LEU A 78 -2.94 -0.29 -11.37
N ALA A 79 -4.08 -0.38 -10.67
CA ALA A 79 -4.65 0.78 -9.99
C ALA A 79 -3.76 1.29 -8.85
N GLY A 80 -3.14 0.39 -8.07
CA GLY A 80 -2.23 0.74 -6.99
C GLY A 80 -1.01 1.50 -7.49
N TRP A 81 -0.36 0.99 -8.55
CA TRP A 81 0.78 1.68 -9.17
C TRP A 81 0.39 3.05 -9.74
N ARG A 82 -0.71 3.13 -10.48
CA ARG A 82 -1.18 4.41 -11.03
C ARG A 82 -1.49 5.43 -9.93
N ASN A 83 -2.15 5.01 -8.85
CA ASN A 83 -2.46 5.92 -7.75
C ASN A 83 -1.20 6.34 -7.00
N PHE A 84 -0.21 5.45 -6.85
CA PHE A 84 1.08 5.82 -6.29
C PHE A 84 1.72 6.95 -7.12
N GLU A 85 1.94 6.70 -8.41
CA GLU A 85 2.58 7.66 -9.33
C GLU A 85 1.83 8.99 -9.42
N SER A 86 0.50 8.97 -9.54
CA SER A 86 -0.28 10.16 -9.90
C SER A 86 -0.90 10.90 -8.72
N ILE A 87 -0.88 10.33 -7.51
CA ILE A 87 -1.58 10.91 -6.34
C ILE A 87 -0.68 10.84 -5.12
N TYR A 88 -0.36 9.64 -4.67
CA TYR A 88 0.19 9.47 -3.33
C TYR A 88 1.65 9.89 -3.24
N ARG A 89 2.44 9.70 -4.31
CA ARG A 89 3.86 10.10 -4.33
C ARG A 89 4.04 11.56 -3.95
N GLU A 90 3.19 12.45 -4.45
CA GLU A 90 3.26 13.90 -4.15
C GLU A 90 2.56 14.30 -2.85
N LEU A 91 1.65 13.46 -2.35
CA LEU A 91 0.80 13.78 -1.21
C LEU A 91 1.44 13.48 0.15
N VAL A 92 2.32 12.48 0.21
CA VAL A 92 2.99 12.03 1.44
C VAL A 92 4.29 12.79 1.67
N ASP A 93 4.70 12.85 2.93
CA ASP A 93 5.95 13.53 3.33
C ASP A 93 7.17 12.76 2.83
N GLU A 94 7.14 11.44 2.92
CA GLU A 94 8.20 10.54 2.45
C GLU A 94 7.62 9.32 1.75
N TRP A 95 8.36 8.79 0.78
CA TRP A 95 8.03 7.49 0.19
C TRP A 95 9.28 6.70 -0.17
N ALA A 96 9.14 5.37 -0.15
CA ALA A 96 10.17 4.46 -0.61
C ALA A 96 9.53 3.30 -1.38
N ILE A 97 10.10 2.97 -2.54
CA ILE A 97 9.66 1.87 -3.41
C ILE A 97 10.65 0.73 -3.27
N PHE A 98 10.13 -0.47 -3.05
CA PHE A 98 10.95 -1.68 -2.96
C PHE A 98 10.53 -2.66 -4.05
N ASP A 99 11.50 -3.32 -4.68
CA ASP A 99 11.23 -4.60 -5.36
C ASP A 99 11.08 -5.67 -4.30
N ASN A 100 9.92 -6.32 -4.27
CA ASN A 100 9.61 -7.41 -3.35
C ASN A 100 9.51 -8.76 -4.09
N SER A 101 10.17 -8.91 -5.24
CA SER A 101 10.16 -10.15 -6.04
C SER A 101 10.98 -11.28 -5.41
N GLY A 102 12.08 -10.96 -4.73
CA GLY A 102 12.97 -11.90 -4.04
C GLY A 102 12.56 -12.23 -2.59
N SER A 103 13.48 -12.85 -1.85
CA SER A 103 13.31 -13.16 -0.42
C SER A 103 13.47 -11.95 0.49
N THR A 104 14.21 -10.95 0.04
CA THR A 104 14.45 -9.70 0.77
C THR A 104 14.07 -8.52 -0.14
N PRO A 105 13.27 -7.55 0.35
CA PRO A 105 12.95 -6.36 -0.42
C PRO A 105 14.20 -5.54 -0.74
N VAL A 106 14.32 -5.08 -2.00
CA VAL A 106 15.42 -4.24 -2.47
C VAL A 106 14.91 -2.83 -2.72
N LEU A 107 15.53 -1.82 -2.11
CA LEU A 107 15.17 -0.41 -2.33
C LEU A 107 15.44 -0.03 -3.80
N LEU A 108 14.43 0.52 -4.47
CA LEU A 108 14.52 1.00 -5.85
C LEU A 108 14.67 2.52 -5.93
N ALA A 109 13.90 3.25 -5.10
CA ALA A 109 13.88 4.71 -5.08
C ALA A 109 13.21 5.21 -3.78
N GLU A 110 13.55 6.43 -3.36
CA GLU A 110 12.93 7.11 -2.24
C GLU A 110 12.91 8.64 -2.39
N ARG A 111 12.08 9.30 -1.59
CA ARG A 111 12.02 10.75 -1.37
C ARG A 111 11.69 11.04 0.08
#